data_AF-A0A0K8R4E2-F1
#
_entry.id   AF-A0A0K8R4E2-F1
#
_cell.length_a   1.000
_cell.length_b   1.000
_cell.length_c   1.000
_cell.angle_alpha   90.00
_cell.angle_beta   90.00
_cell.angle_gamma   90.00
#
_symmetry.space_group_name_H-M   'P 1'
#
loop_
_entity.id
_entity.type
_entity.pdbx_description
1 polymer ?
#
loop_
_entity_poly.entity_id
_entity_poly.type
_entity_poly.pdbx_seq_one_letter_code
_entity_poly.pdbx_strand_id
1 'polypeptide(L)'
;MMILPFLVVLLAASGYLHASGGPIQDADRCSQGLGVFIAKKCSSSKSTFTQFSPCSYTCTKKSDNGQITSTTHFLPNGLPCDKCKECCDGNCQSVQFEFRNPLTLKKPCSK
;
A
#
# COMPACT_ATOMS: atom_id res chain seq x y z
N MET A 1 -6.77 -15.59 -48.93
CA MET A 1 -7.21 -15.48 -47.53
C MET A 1 -6.02 -15.02 -46.70
N MET A 2 -6.02 -13.77 -46.25
CA MET A 2 -4.93 -13.18 -45.49
C MET A 2 -5.27 -13.33 -44.00
N ILE A 3 -4.68 -14.33 -43.35
CA ILE A 3 -4.79 -14.49 -41.90
C ILE A 3 -3.85 -13.47 -41.29
N LEU A 4 -4.44 -12.36 -40.83
CA LEU A 4 -3.77 -11.33 -40.05
C LEU A 4 -3.36 -11.96 -38.71
N PRO A 5 -2.06 -12.04 -38.36
CA PRO A 5 -1.71 -12.42 -37.01
C PRO A 5 -1.98 -11.20 -36.14
N PHE A 6 -3.04 -11.27 -35.33
CA PHE A 6 -3.23 -10.33 -34.23
C PHE A 6 -2.00 -10.39 -33.34
N LEU A 7 -1.11 -9.41 -33.51
CA LEU A 7 -0.04 -9.08 -32.58
C LEU A 7 -0.72 -8.64 -31.28
N VAL A 8 -0.99 -9.60 -30.41
CA VAL A 8 -1.32 -9.35 -29.01
C VAL A 8 -0.04 -8.80 -28.39
N VAL A 9 0.07 -7.47 -28.38
CA VAL A 9 1.06 -6.77 -27.57
C VAL A 9 0.67 -7.03 -26.12
N LEU A 10 1.22 -8.11 -25.55
CA LEU A 10 1.34 -8.23 -24.11
C LEU A 10 2.22 -7.07 -23.66
N LEU A 11 1.59 -5.97 -23.25
CA LEU A 11 2.19 -4.97 -22.39
C LEU A 11 2.60 -5.68 -21.10
N ALA A 12 3.78 -6.30 -21.13
CA ALA A 12 4.49 -6.68 -19.93
C ALA A 12 4.71 -5.38 -19.17
N ALA A 13 3.87 -5.13 -18.16
CA ALA A 13 4.19 -4.22 -17.07
C ALA A 13 5.44 -4.78 -16.38
N SER A 14 6.60 -4.51 -16.98
CA SER A 14 7.91 -4.78 -16.43
C SER A 14 8.14 -3.76 -15.32
N GLY A 15 7.62 -4.08 -14.14
CA GLY A 15 7.79 -3.24 -12.97
C GLY A 15 7.59 -4.08 -11.72
N TYR A 16 8.71 -4.51 -11.14
CA TYR A 16 8.81 -5.06 -9.79
C TYR A 16 8.41 -6.54 -9.59
N LEU A 17 9.12 -7.43 -10.30
CA LEU A 17 9.43 -8.77 -9.75
C LEU A 17 10.54 -8.68 -8.69
N HIS A 18 10.42 -7.74 -7.74
CA HIS A 18 11.17 -7.87 -6.50
C HIS A 18 10.46 -8.94 -5.69
N ALA A 19 11.15 -10.04 -5.38
CA ALA A 19 10.68 -11.04 -4.42
C ALA A 19 10.01 -10.30 -3.25
N SER A 20 8.71 -10.52 -3.07
CA SER A 20 7.92 -9.81 -2.06
C SER A 20 8.57 -10.11 -0.72
N GLY A 21 9.16 -9.11 -0.09
CA GLY A 21 9.80 -9.23 1.22
C GLY A 21 8.84 -9.56 2.37
N GLY A 22 7.58 -9.83 2.02
CA GLY A 22 6.48 -9.85 2.96
C GLY A 22 5.94 -8.45 3.22
N PRO A 23 4.82 -8.37 3.94
CA PRO A 23 3.99 -7.18 4.01
C PRO A 23 4.70 -5.98 4.68
N ILE A 24 5.68 -6.24 5.58
CA ILE A 24 6.50 -5.19 6.18
C ILE A 24 7.35 -4.47 5.13
N GLN A 25 8.06 -5.22 4.29
CA GLN A 25 8.96 -4.66 3.28
C GLN A 25 8.19 -4.01 2.13
N ASP A 26 7.00 -4.53 1.80
CA ASP A 26 6.11 -3.91 0.83
C ASP A 26 5.60 -2.55 1.32
N ALA A 27 5.22 -2.43 2.60
CA ALA A 27 4.84 -1.17 3.22
C ALA A 27 6.02 -0.20 3.35
N ASP A 28 7.20 -0.70 3.75
CA ASP A 28 8.40 0.13 3.92
C ASP A 28 8.92 0.72 2.60
N ARG A 29 8.52 0.15 1.45
CA ARG A 29 8.77 0.75 0.13
C ARG A 29 8.07 2.09 -0.06
N CYS A 30 6.94 2.32 0.62
CA CYS A 30 6.22 3.59 0.59
C CYS A 30 6.91 4.60 1.51
N SER A 31 7.28 4.17 2.72
CA SER A 31 8.05 4.98 3.68
C SER A 31 8.67 4.10 4.74
N GLN A 32 9.94 4.35 5.05
CA GLN A 32 10.68 3.58 6.04
C GLN A 32 9.98 3.61 7.40
N GLY A 33 9.65 2.43 7.93
CA GLY A 33 8.99 2.27 9.23
C GLY A 33 7.47 2.12 9.15
N LEU A 34 6.85 2.32 7.98
CA LEU A 34 5.41 2.09 7.79
C LEU A 34 5.03 0.63 8.06
N GLY A 35 5.85 -0.32 7.61
CA GLY A 35 5.61 -1.74 7.84
C GLY A 35 5.63 -2.10 9.32
N VAL A 36 6.59 -1.56 10.07
CA VAL A 36 6.70 -1.76 11.53
C VAL A 36 5.52 -1.10 12.26
N PHE A 37 5.10 0.09 11.84
CA PHE A 37 3.92 0.76 12.38
C PHE A 37 2.66 -0.10 12.23
N ILE A 38 2.41 -0.62 11.02
CA ILE A 38 1.25 -1.49 10.74
C ILE A 38 1.34 -2.80 11.52
N ALA A 39 2.52 -3.44 11.55
CA ALA A 39 2.74 -4.67 12.32
C ALA A 39 2.41 -4.46 13.80
N LYS A 40 2.83 -3.32 14.37
CA LYS A 40 2.50 -2.96 15.75
C LYS A 40 0.98 -2.78 15.94
N LYS A 41 0.29 -2.14 14.98
CA LYS A 41 -1.17 -2.01 15.00
C LYS A 41 -1.87 -3.37 14.98
N CYS A 42 -1.53 -4.29 14.08
CA CYS A 42 -2.10 -5.63 14.08
C CYS A 42 -1.79 -6.38 15.38
N SER A 43 -0.54 -6.32 15.87
CA SER A 43 -0.16 -7.03 17.10
C SER A 43 -0.94 -6.54 18.33
N SER A 44 -1.32 -5.25 18.38
CA SER A 44 -2.12 -4.68 19.47
C SER A 44 -3.52 -5.29 19.58
N SER A 45 -4.04 -5.87 18.49
CA SER A 45 -5.31 -6.61 18.45
C SER A 45 -5.13 -8.13 18.44
N LYS A 46 -3.93 -8.63 18.80
CA LYS A 46 -3.57 -10.07 18.76
C LYS A 46 -3.71 -10.68 17.35
N SER A 47 -3.40 -9.88 16.34
CA SER A 47 -3.42 -10.30 14.93
C SER A 47 -2.05 -10.09 14.27
N THR A 48 -1.85 -10.72 13.12
CA THR A 48 -0.61 -10.68 12.35
C THR A 48 -0.83 -9.85 11.09
N PHE A 49 0.14 -8.98 10.76
CA PHE A 49 0.13 -8.26 9.49
C PHE A 49 0.45 -9.22 8.34
N THR A 50 -0.52 -9.45 7.45
CA THR A 50 -0.43 -10.50 6.42
C THR A 50 -0.40 -9.96 5.01
N GLN A 51 -0.99 -8.78 4.76
CA GLN A 51 -1.05 -8.21 3.42
C GLN A 51 -1.01 -6.70 3.47
N PHE A 52 -0.24 -6.10 2.56
CA PHE A 52 -0.23 -4.67 2.31
C PHE A 52 -0.83 -4.35 0.95
N SER A 53 -1.48 -3.20 0.86
CA SER A 53 -1.91 -2.54 -0.37
C SER A 53 -1.71 -1.03 -0.17
N PRO A 54 -1.60 -0.22 -1.23
CA PRO A 54 -1.09 1.15 -1.10
C PRO A 54 -1.74 1.99 0.02
N CYS A 55 -3.05 1.90 0.21
CA CYS A 55 -3.79 2.61 1.27
C CYS A 55 -4.58 1.70 2.19
N SER A 56 -4.24 0.41 2.25
CA SER A 56 -4.90 -0.53 3.14
C SER A 56 -3.98 -1.67 3.56
N TYR A 57 -4.29 -2.29 4.69
CA TYR A 57 -3.55 -3.43 5.19
C TYR A 57 -4.50 -4.44 5.81
N THR A 58 -4.13 -5.72 5.72
CA THR A 58 -4.88 -6.81 6.31
C THR A 58 -4.16 -7.32 7.54
N CYS A 59 -4.90 -7.39 8.64
CA CYS A 59 -4.51 -8.10 9.83
C CYS A 59 -5.27 -9.42 9.92
N THR A 60 -4.59 -10.53 10.15
CA THR A 60 -5.19 -11.86 10.29
C THR A 60 -5.02 -12.38 11.71
N LYS A 61 -6.10 -12.87 12.31
CA LYS A 61 -6.11 -13.52 13.61
C LYS A 61 -6.53 -14.98 13.44
N LYS A 62 -5.86 -15.88 14.15
CA LYS A 62 -6.29 -17.26 14.33
C LYS A 62 -6.84 -17.41 15.75
N SER A 63 -8.07 -17.90 15.87
CA SER A 63 -8.65 -18.27 17.16
C SER A 63 -8.08 -19.61 17.66
N ASP A 64 -8.27 -19.90 18.95
CA ASP A 64 -7.82 -21.16 19.56
C ASP A 64 -8.46 -22.39 18.90
N ASN A 65 -9.67 -22.22 18.37
CA ASN A 65 -10.46 -23.19 17.64
C ASN A 65 -10.00 -23.37 16.19
N GLY A 66 -8.96 -22.65 15.77
CA GLY A 66 -8.40 -22.70 14.42
C GLY A 66 -9.12 -21.83 13.37
N GLN A 67 -10.24 -21.19 13.71
CA GLN A 67 -10.93 -20.26 12.80
C GLN A 67 -10.05 -19.05 12.52
N ILE A 68 -9.88 -18.73 11.24
CA ILE A 68 -9.11 -17.59 10.75
C ILE A 68 -10.06 -16.43 10.45
N THR A 69 -9.75 -15.25 10.96
CA THR A 69 -10.45 -14.01 10.66
C THR A 69 -9.45 -13.00 10.10
N SER A 70 -9.76 -12.44 8.94
CA SER A 70 -8.96 -11.38 8.32
C SER A 70 -9.76 -10.08 8.32
N THR A 71 -9.10 -8.98 8.68
CA THR A 71 -9.71 -7.65 8.70
C THR A 71 -8.81 -6.69 7.93
N THR A 72 -9.38 -6.03 6.93
CA THR A 72 -8.71 -4.99 6.16
C THR A 72 -9.01 -3.63 6.76
N HIS A 73 -7.96 -2.83 6.96
CA HIS A 73 -8.02 -1.48 7.49
C HIS A 73 -7.49 -0.51 6.45
N PHE A 74 -8.05 0.70 6.39
CA PHE A 74 -7.49 1.79 5.59
C PHE A 74 -6.40 2.54 6.36
N LEU A 75 -5.39 3.01 5.64
CA LEU A 75 -4.40 3.93 6.19
C LEU A 75 -5.04 5.31 6.42
N PRO A 76 -4.68 6.01 7.52
CA PRO A 76 -5.03 7.41 7.71
C PRO A 76 -4.66 8.30 6.53
N ASN A 77 -5.47 9.33 6.30
CA ASN A 77 -5.19 10.35 5.29
C ASN A 77 -3.83 11.02 5.55
N GLY A 78 -3.09 11.28 4.48
CA GLY A 78 -1.74 11.87 4.54
C GLY A 78 -0.59 10.87 4.72
N LEU A 79 -0.87 9.58 4.99
CA LEU A 79 0.20 8.58 5.02
C LEU A 79 0.72 8.26 3.61
N PRO A 80 2.03 8.03 3.45
CA PRO A 80 2.64 7.73 2.17
C PRO A 80 2.21 6.35 1.67
N CYS A 81 1.82 6.27 0.40
CA CYS A 81 1.37 5.05 -0.26
C CYS A 81 2.20 4.68 -1.50
N ASP A 82 2.98 5.63 -2.01
CA ASP A 82 3.93 5.48 -3.12
C ASP A 82 4.82 6.73 -3.17
N LYS A 83 5.81 6.76 -4.07
CA LYS A 83 6.63 7.94 -4.33
C LYS A 83 5.77 9.13 -4.74
N CYS A 84 5.87 10.22 -3.98
CA CYS A 84 5.12 11.46 -4.20
C CYS A 84 3.58 11.25 -4.20
N LYS A 85 3.09 10.27 -3.44
CA LYS A 85 1.66 10.02 -3.25
C LYS A 85 1.32 9.80 -1.78
N GLU A 86 0.11 10.18 -1.40
CA GLU A 86 -0.46 9.98 -0.07
C GLU A 86 -1.83 9.30 -0.14
N CYS A 87 -2.24 8.70 0.97
CA CYS A 87 -3.58 8.18 1.12
C CYS A 87 -4.62 9.28 1.33
N CYS A 88 -5.74 9.14 0.63
CA CYS A 88 -6.89 10.00 0.76
C CYS A 88 -8.19 9.20 0.60
N ASP A 89 -8.91 9.05 1.71
CA ASP A 89 -10.17 8.32 1.78
C ASP A 89 -10.04 6.90 1.18
N GLY A 90 -8.91 6.24 1.50
CA GLY A 90 -8.56 4.91 1.00
C GLY A 90 -7.93 4.85 -0.39
N ASN A 91 -7.77 5.98 -1.09
CA ASN A 91 -7.15 6.05 -2.42
C ASN A 91 -5.72 6.60 -2.35
N CYS A 92 -4.81 6.05 -3.15
CA CYS A 92 -3.45 6.55 -3.27
C CYS A 92 -3.36 7.62 -4.37
N GLN A 93 -3.17 8.89 -3.98
CA GLN A 93 -3.20 10.02 -4.91
C GLN A 93 -1.92 10.86 -4.86
N SER A 94 -1.60 11.53 -5.96
CA SER A 94 -0.42 12.40 -6.05
C SER A 94 -0.52 13.61 -5.12
N VAL A 95 0.56 13.89 -4.39
CA VAL A 95 0.68 15.14 -3.64
C VAL A 95 1.20 16.25 -4.55
N GLN A 96 0.74 17.48 -4.30
CA GLN A 96 1.24 18.68 -4.97
C GLN A 96 2.07 19.51 -4.00
N PHE A 97 3.39 19.55 -4.19
CA PHE A 97 4.28 20.34 -3.36
C PHE A 97 4.18 21.84 -3.66
N GLU A 98 4.34 22.65 -2.62
CA GLU A 98 4.62 24.07 -2.76
C GLU A 98 6.14 24.26 -2.87
N PHE A 99 6.63 24.78 -3.99
CA PHE A 99 8.07 24.83 -4.26
C PHE A 99 8.78 26.00 -3.56
N ARG A 100 8.06 27.05 -3.15
CA ARG A 100 8.63 28.15 -2.35
C ARG A 100 8.79 27.73 -0.88
N ASN A 101 7.92 26.86 -0.37
CA ASN A 101 7.99 26.26 0.95
C ASN A 101 7.81 24.73 0.86
N PRO A 102 8.90 23.96 0.76
CA PRO A 102 8.87 22.50 0.58
C PRO A 102 8.28 21.74 1.78
N LEU A 103 8.02 22.43 2.91
CA LEU A 103 7.34 21.87 4.07
C LEU A 103 5.81 21.90 3.92
N THR A 104 5.28 22.52 2.86
CA THR A 104 3.84 22.69 2.65
C THR A 104 3.41 21.98 1.36
N LEU A 105 2.31 21.22 1.47
CA LEU A 105 1.59 20.72 0.32
C LEU A 105 0.56 21.76 -0.10
N LYS A 106 0.42 22.03 -1.40
CA LYS A 106 -0.64 22.90 -1.95
C LYS A 106 -2.03 22.32 -1.73
N LYS A 107 -2.13 20.99 -1.74
CA LYS A 107 -3.36 20.22 -1.57
C LYS A 107 -3.06 18.96 -0.76
N PRO A 108 -2.90 19.07 0.57
CA PRO A 108 -2.83 17.90 1.41
C PRO A 108 -4.22 17.29 1.58
N CYS A 109 -4.29 15.97 1.67
CA CYS A 109 -5.52 15.26 2.01
C CYS A 109 -5.83 15.34 3.52
N SER A 110 -4.79 15.36 4.35
CA SER A 110 -4.95 15.68 5.78
C SER A 110 -5.00 17.20 5.94
N LYS A 111 -6.02 17.71 6.62
CA LYS A 111 -6.12 19.13 6.99
C LYS A 111 -5.36 19.40 8.29
#